data_AF-A0A1B6CQH7-F1
#
_entry.id   AF-A0A1B6CQH7-F1
#
_cell.length_a   1.000
_cell.length_b   1.000
_cell.length_c   1.000
_cell.angle_alpha   90.00
_cell.angle_beta   90.00
_cell.angle_gamma   90.00
#
_symmetry.space_group_name_H-M   'P 1'
#
loop_
_entity.id
_entity.type
_entity.pdbx_description
1 polymer ?
#
loop_
_entity_poly.entity_id
_entity_poly.type
_entity_poly.pdbx_seq_one_letter_code
_entity_poly.pdbx_strand_id
1 'polypeptide(L)'
;EDLLNIPIFSETIERCHEIAFHLGINLNSLIYKKDTPSIENVLNSCVVNTAIQVGLVNVLHLIGIVPDYCLGVSTGELCCAYIDNCLSIEDVMLSSIAIGKTYTQVQSLYERVALVGIRYNEIEDRLPEGISIVDDTLPNTCVLSGASEVLDDFVKQLKNEGLFIHTMNVGSSPFHSRYSFPTAQLFSQSLKEVVKDPKSRSSKWICSQSNVNDDLVEYLSNSLQTSITLQEFSKLVPKNSIVIEISPDSFLQDVFQRSHTVIPLVNTTDACVFSSLLSAMGRLYIHGIQVDVNTIYPKIEYPVCRGTPSISQLITWDHTKYWPISSKKTDSPNIKTIHVSKYMKDNPHIQKYSINHNAVIPATDLLMHVWQMFSVNGVKDELVPVTFENIYIFEPIVIQHEDDDYMGIMLQPSGNFEVFIQKEGNNVIEIMKGKITDLKPMKSVLKQ
;
A
#
# COMPACT_ATOMS: atom_id res chain seq x y z
N GLU A 1 5.80 6.71 27.75
CA GLU A 1 4.62 6.60 28.63
C GLU A 1 3.35 6.31 27.83
N ASP A 2 3.02 7.10 26.82
CA ASP A 2 1.78 6.95 26.02
C ASP A 2 1.49 5.53 25.52
N LEU A 3 2.53 4.82 25.05
CA LEU A 3 2.39 3.46 24.51
C LEU A 3 2.16 2.38 25.58
N LEU A 4 2.41 2.66 26.87
CA LEU A 4 2.17 1.69 27.95
C LEU A 4 0.67 1.42 28.16
N ASN A 5 -0.21 2.26 27.59
CA ASN A 5 -1.64 1.98 27.56
C ASN A 5 -1.99 0.79 26.66
N ILE A 6 -1.07 0.35 25.79
CA ILE A 6 -1.20 -0.86 24.99
C ILE A 6 -0.67 -2.04 25.82
N PRO A 7 -1.52 -3.00 26.22
CA PRO A 7 -1.12 -4.06 27.16
C PRO A 7 0.12 -4.84 26.72
N ILE A 8 0.19 -5.25 25.45
CA ILE A 8 1.34 -6.01 24.95
C ILE A 8 2.65 -5.22 25.04
N PHE A 9 2.60 -3.90 24.82
CA PHE A 9 3.78 -3.05 24.90
C PHE A 9 4.22 -2.95 26.36
N SER A 10 3.29 -2.70 27.28
CA SER A 10 3.59 -2.64 28.72
C SER A 10 4.14 -3.96 29.26
N GLU A 11 3.54 -5.09 28.91
CA GLU A 11 4.01 -6.43 29.31
C GLU A 11 5.41 -6.71 28.76
N THR A 12 5.69 -6.28 27.52
CA THR A 12 7.02 -6.42 26.91
C THR A 12 8.06 -5.58 27.66
N ILE A 13 7.76 -4.31 27.97
CA ILE A 13 8.69 -3.45 28.71
C ILE A 13 8.94 -3.98 30.12
N GLU A 14 7.92 -4.49 30.81
CA GLU A 14 8.09 -5.10 32.13
C GLU A 14 8.96 -6.37 32.05
N ARG A 15 8.75 -7.21 31.04
CA ARG A 15 9.61 -8.38 30.82
C ARG A 15 11.07 -8.00 30.57
N CYS A 16 11.30 -6.98 29.73
CA CYS A 16 12.62 -6.41 29.51
C CYS A 16 13.22 -5.83 30.80
N HIS A 17 12.39 -5.20 31.64
CA HIS A 17 12.80 -4.65 32.93
C HIS A 17 13.25 -5.75 33.89
N GLU A 18 12.50 -6.84 34.04
CA GLU A 18 12.87 -7.98 34.88
C GLU A 18 14.28 -8.51 34.51
N ILE A 19 14.53 -8.74 33.22
CA ILE A 19 15.82 -9.24 32.71
C ILE A 19 16.94 -8.25 33.04
N ALA A 20 16.75 -6.96 32.74
CA ALA A 20 17.75 -5.92 32.98
C ALA A 20 18.01 -5.68 34.48
N PHE A 21 16.97 -5.79 35.30
CA PHE A 21 17.03 -5.54 36.74
C PHE A 21 17.87 -6.58 37.47
N HIS A 22 17.84 -7.85 37.04
CA HIS A 22 18.75 -8.90 37.55
C HIS A 22 20.23 -8.57 37.33
N LEU A 23 20.55 -7.71 36.36
CA LEU A 23 21.89 -7.25 36.06
C LEU A 23 22.18 -5.84 36.59
N GLY A 24 21.32 -5.32 37.48
CA GLY A 24 21.48 -4.04 38.16
C GLY A 24 21.02 -2.82 37.37
N ILE A 25 20.30 -3.01 36.26
CA ILE A 25 19.83 -1.91 35.40
C ILE A 25 18.33 -1.69 35.64
N ASN A 26 17.98 -0.54 36.18
CA ASN A 26 16.57 -0.18 36.41
C ASN A 26 15.96 0.47 35.15
N LEU A 27 15.54 -0.36 34.19
CA LEU A 27 14.96 0.09 32.91
C LEU A 27 13.78 1.06 33.09
N ASN A 28 12.86 0.76 34.01
CA ASN A 28 11.72 1.61 34.31
C ASN A 28 12.18 3.03 34.71
N SER A 29 13.17 3.15 35.59
CA SER A 29 13.70 4.46 35.96
C SER A 29 14.29 5.25 34.78
N LEU A 30 14.94 4.56 33.83
CA LEU A 30 15.52 5.17 32.63
C LEU A 30 14.43 5.67 31.67
N ILE A 31 13.35 4.90 31.50
CA ILE A 31 12.22 5.26 30.62
C ILE A 31 11.38 6.40 31.23
N TYR A 32 11.11 6.37 32.54
CA TYR A 32 10.18 7.31 33.18
C TYR A 32 10.82 8.63 33.63
N LYS A 33 12.06 8.61 34.15
CA LYS A 33 12.64 9.81 34.77
C LYS A 33 13.26 10.79 33.77
N LYS A 34 13.40 10.39 32.50
CA LYS A 34 14.03 11.17 31.41
C LYS A 34 15.25 11.98 31.88
N ASP A 35 16.06 11.40 32.75
CA ASP A 35 17.26 12.07 33.26
C ASP A 35 18.34 11.98 32.17
N THR A 36 18.51 13.06 31.40
CA THR A 36 19.31 13.10 30.16
C THR A 36 20.71 12.51 30.31
N PRO A 37 21.49 12.83 31.37
CA PRO A 37 22.82 12.25 31.58
C PRO A 37 22.81 10.73 31.81
N SER A 38 21.71 10.19 32.36
CA SER A 38 21.55 8.75 32.56
C SER A 38 21.28 8.02 31.25
N ILE A 39 20.58 8.66 30.30
CA ILE A 39 20.27 8.08 28.98
C ILE A 39 21.49 8.19 28.05
N GLU A 40 22.23 9.31 28.12
CA GLU A 40 23.46 9.52 27.33
C GLU A 40 24.57 8.47 27.62
N ASN A 41 24.45 7.71 28.72
CA ASN A 41 25.28 6.55 28.94
C ASN A 41 24.99 5.46 27.88
N VAL A 42 26.04 5.04 27.14
CA VAL A 42 25.95 4.05 26.06
C VAL A 42 25.21 2.77 26.47
N LEU A 43 25.49 2.25 27.67
CA LEU A 43 24.83 1.03 28.15
C LEU A 43 23.33 1.25 28.32
N ASN A 44 22.93 2.33 28.98
CA ASN A 44 21.52 2.64 29.19
C ASN A 44 20.80 2.90 27.86
N SER A 45 21.42 3.65 26.94
CA SER A 45 20.91 3.89 25.59
C SER A 45 20.66 2.61 24.81
N CYS A 46 21.63 1.67 24.79
CA CYS A 46 21.48 0.39 24.09
C CYS A 46 20.26 -0.39 24.62
N VAL A 47 20.16 -0.49 25.94
CA VAL A 47 19.12 -1.27 26.62
C VAL A 47 17.74 -0.66 26.42
N VAL A 48 17.61 0.67 26.58
CA VAL A 48 16.34 1.39 26.38
C VAL A 48 15.88 1.28 24.92
N ASN A 49 16.77 1.53 23.95
CA ASN A 49 16.44 1.44 22.53
C ASN A 49 16.02 0.03 22.13
N THR A 50 16.70 -0.99 22.64
CA THR A 50 16.37 -2.39 22.35
C THR A 50 15.00 -2.75 22.92
N ALA A 51 14.73 -2.39 24.18
CA ALA A 51 13.45 -2.69 24.81
C ALA A 51 12.27 -2.02 24.08
N ILE A 52 12.44 -0.76 23.66
CA ILE A 52 11.42 -0.04 22.89
C ILE A 52 11.19 -0.72 21.53
N GLN A 53 12.26 -1.04 20.79
CA GLN A 53 12.15 -1.70 19.49
C GLN A 53 11.43 -3.06 19.58
N VAL A 54 11.78 -3.89 20.56
CA VAL A 54 11.10 -5.17 20.80
C VAL A 54 9.63 -4.96 21.15
N GLY A 55 9.31 -3.97 21.98
CA GLY A 55 7.94 -3.58 22.30
C GLY A 55 7.15 -3.17 21.04
N LEU A 56 7.75 -2.35 20.19
CA LEU A 56 7.15 -1.92 18.92
C LEU A 56 6.93 -3.09 17.95
N VAL A 57 7.87 -4.04 17.87
CA VAL A 57 7.70 -5.28 17.09
C VAL A 57 6.51 -6.08 17.61
N ASN A 58 6.33 -6.21 18.91
CA ASN A 58 5.19 -6.92 19.47
C ASN A 58 3.86 -6.19 19.20
N VAL A 59 3.87 -4.84 19.17
CA VAL A 59 2.70 -4.05 18.75
C VAL A 59 2.37 -4.29 17.27
N LEU A 60 3.37 -4.34 16.37
CA LEU A 60 3.15 -4.66 14.95
C LEU A 60 2.48 -6.04 14.78
N HIS A 61 2.97 -7.06 15.48
CA HIS A 61 2.35 -8.39 15.48
C HIS A 61 0.92 -8.36 16.03
N LEU A 62 0.66 -7.60 17.11
CA LEU A 62 -0.67 -7.44 17.69
C LEU A 62 -1.67 -6.84 16.68
N ILE A 63 -1.25 -5.89 15.85
CA ILE A 63 -2.10 -5.26 14.83
C ILE A 63 -2.10 -6.02 13.50
N GLY A 64 -1.62 -7.27 13.48
CA GLY A 64 -1.67 -8.17 12.34
C GLY A 64 -0.60 -7.95 11.27
N ILE A 65 0.43 -7.15 11.56
CA ILE A 65 1.52 -6.87 10.63
C ILE A 65 2.67 -7.85 10.88
N VAL A 66 3.01 -8.62 9.86
CA VAL A 66 4.18 -9.50 9.82
C VAL A 66 5.08 -9.03 8.68
N PRO A 67 6.35 -8.68 8.93
CA PRO A 67 7.24 -8.20 7.89
C PRO A 67 7.62 -9.33 6.91
N ASP A 68 7.66 -9.00 5.62
CA ASP A 68 8.22 -9.89 4.58
C ASP A 68 9.74 -10.01 4.70
N TYR A 69 10.39 -8.89 5.04
CA TYR A 69 11.83 -8.77 5.23
C TYR A 69 12.14 -7.91 6.45
N CYS A 70 13.25 -8.17 7.11
CA CYS A 70 13.83 -7.30 8.14
C CYS A 70 15.28 -6.94 7.80
N LEU A 71 15.68 -5.74 8.21
CA LEU A 71 17.01 -5.18 7.96
C LEU A 71 17.34 -4.23 9.12
N GLY A 72 18.53 -4.37 9.69
CA GLY A 72 18.95 -3.61 10.87
C GLY A 72 20.34 -3.03 10.69
N VAL A 73 20.62 -1.99 11.48
CA VAL A 73 21.97 -1.44 11.67
C VAL A 73 22.22 -1.41 13.17
N SER A 74 23.43 -1.78 13.60
CA SER A 74 23.82 -1.72 15.01
C SER A 74 22.91 -2.56 15.92
N THR A 75 22.46 -2.00 17.04
CA THR A 75 21.45 -2.59 17.92
C THR A 75 20.16 -3.00 17.19
N GLY A 76 19.84 -2.42 16.03
CA GLY A 76 18.74 -2.86 15.16
C GLY A 76 18.92 -4.28 14.61
N GLU A 77 20.15 -4.80 14.52
CA GLU A 77 20.41 -6.21 14.15
C GLU A 77 19.93 -7.17 15.25
N LEU A 78 19.94 -6.75 16.52
CA LEU A 78 19.33 -7.54 17.60
C LEU A 78 17.80 -7.58 17.47
N CYS A 79 17.19 -6.47 17.05
CA CYS A 79 15.76 -6.42 16.74
C CYS A 79 15.42 -7.33 15.54
N CYS A 80 16.26 -7.37 14.50
CA CYS A 80 16.11 -8.30 13.39
C CYS A 80 16.23 -9.76 13.83
N ALA A 81 17.18 -10.07 14.72
CA ALA A 81 17.32 -11.40 15.30
C ALA A 81 16.06 -11.84 16.07
N TYR A 82 15.38 -10.90 16.73
CA TYR A 82 14.09 -11.14 17.39
C TYR A 82 12.97 -11.38 16.37
N ILE A 83 12.82 -10.51 15.36
CA ILE A 83 11.80 -10.62 14.30
C ILE A 83 11.94 -11.96 13.55
N ASP A 84 13.17 -12.36 13.25
CA ASP A 84 13.49 -13.59 12.53
C ASP A 84 13.48 -14.84 13.44
N ASN A 85 13.11 -14.69 14.71
CA ASN A 85 13.05 -15.75 15.72
C ASN A 85 14.39 -16.47 15.97
N CYS A 86 15.51 -15.83 15.63
CA CYS A 86 16.86 -16.31 15.87
C CYS A 86 17.24 -16.27 17.35
N LEU A 87 16.75 -15.23 18.04
CA LEU A 87 16.99 -14.99 19.46
C LEU A 87 15.67 -14.77 20.20
N SER A 88 15.61 -15.21 21.46
CA SER A 88 14.51 -14.88 22.36
C SER A 88 14.60 -13.42 22.84
N ILE A 89 13.53 -12.90 23.43
CA ILE A 89 13.56 -11.59 24.10
C ILE A 89 14.64 -11.51 25.19
N GLU A 90 14.88 -12.62 25.90
CA GLU A 90 15.92 -12.71 26.92
C GLU A 90 17.31 -12.59 26.31
N ASP A 91 17.59 -13.37 25.26
CA ASP A 91 18.86 -13.31 24.54
C ASP A 91 19.12 -11.91 23.98
N VAL A 92 18.09 -11.27 23.40
CA VAL A 92 18.18 -9.93 22.82
C VAL A 92 18.51 -8.88 23.88
N MET A 93 17.83 -8.92 25.02
CA MET A 93 18.07 -7.98 26.12
C MET A 93 19.46 -8.19 26.75
N LEU A 94 19.85 -9.44 26.99
CA LEU A 94 21.17 -9.77 27.52
C LEU A 94 22.28 -9.37 26.53
N SER A 95 22.07 -9.57 25.23
CA SER A 95 22.99 -9.13 24.17
C SER A 95 23.14 -7.62 24.16
N SER A 96 22.04 -6.87 24.25
CA SER A 96 22.05 -5.41 24.32
C SER A 96 22.83 -4.88 25.54
N ILE A 97 22.65 -5.52 26.70
CA ILE A 97 23.43 -5.21 27.91
C ILE A 97 24.91 -5.53 27.70
N ALA A 98 25.22 -6.64 27.04
CA ALA A 98 26.60 -7.02 26.73
C ALA A 98 27.28 -5.99 25.80
N ILE A 99 26.59 -5.53 24.75
CA ILE A 99 27.08 -4.42 23.90
C ILE A 99 27.40 -3.21 24.78
N GLY A 100 26.44 -2.74 25.57
CA GLY A 100 26.62 -1.60 26.46
C GLY A 100 27.83 -1.73 27.38
N LYS A 101 27.96 -2.88 28.07
CA LYS A 101 29.08 -3.16 28.96
C LYS A 101 30.42 -3.16 28.24
N THR A 102 30.51 -3.80 27.08
CA THR A 102 31.78 -3.86 26.32
C THR A 102 32.25 -2.47 25.89
N TYR A 103 31.33 -1.59 25.45
CA TYR A 103 31.67 -0.20 25.15
C TYR A 103 32.15 0.60 26.37
N THR A 104 31.65 0.29 27.58
CA THR A 104 32.13 0.93 28.82
C THR A 104 33.46 0.36 29.35
N GLN A 105 33.82 -0.87 28.95
CA GLN A 105 35.04 -1.55 29.42
C GLN A 105 36.26 -1.26 28.55
N VAL A 106 36.05 -1.04 27.25
CA VAL A 106 37.14 -0.75 26.31
C VAL A 106 37.50 0.73 26.40
N GLN A 107 38.60 1.02 27.09
CA GLN A 107 39.21 2.36 27.06
C GLN A 107 39.78 2.60 25.67
N SER A 108 39.20 3.53 24.92
CA SER A 108 39.59 3.81 23.54
C SER A 108 40.67 4.88 23.49
N LEU A 109 41.63 4.73 22.59
CA LEU A 109 42.52 5.83 22.20
C LEU A 109 41.83 6.83 21.25
N TYR A 110 40.60 6.51 20.83
CA TYR A 110 39.85 7.16 19.75
C TYR A 110 38.49 7.67 20.23
N GLU A 111 38.42 8.27 21.41
CA GLU A 111 37.17 8.73 22.03
C GLU A 111 36.54 9.97 21.37
N ARG A 112 37.15 10.52 20.32
CA ARG A 112 36.69 11.76 19.69
C ARG A 112 35.99 11.49 18.35
N VAL A 113 34.83 12.08 18.20
CA VAL A 113 34.09 12.13 16.93
C VAL A 113 33.76 13.58 16.57
N ALA A 114 33.56 13.83 15.29
CA ALA A 114 33.19 15.15 14.78
C ALA A 114 31.92 15.05 13.94
N LEU A 115 30.87 15.73 14.39
CA LEU A 115 29.68 15.98 13.59
C LEU A 115 29.97 17.12 12.61
N VAL A 116 29.87 16.85 11.31
CA VAL A 116 30.19 17.79 10.24
C VAL A 116 28.95 17.99 9.37
N GLY A 117 28.52 19.25 9.18
CA GLY A 117 27.39 19.61 8.32
C GLY A 117 27.73 19.52 6.83
N ILE A 118 27.92 18.30 6.34
CA ILE A 118 28.18 17.96 4.94
C ILE A 118 27.56 16.60 4.60
N ARG A 119 27.17 16.38 3.34
CA ARG A 119 26.66 15.07 2.90
C ARG A 119 27.80 14.08 2.66
N TYR A 120 27.49 12.80 2.81
CA TYR A 120 28.42 11.69 2.58
C TYR A 120 29.18 11.80 1.26
N ASN A 121 28.45 11.97 0.14
CA ASN A 121 28.99 12.05 -1.21
C ASN A 121 29.83 13.31 -1.49
N GLU A 122 29.79 14.30 -0.60
CA GLU A 122 30.58 15.54 -0.72
C GLU A 122 31.90 15.46 0.06
N ILE A 123 32.05 14.49 0.96
CA ILE A 123 33.21 14.34 1.83
C ILE A 123 33.97 13.03 1.63
N GLU A 124 33.36 11.98 1.08
CA GLU A 124 33.99 10.65 0.94
C GLU A 124 35.36 10.68 0.24
N ASP A 125 35.48 11.43 -0.86
CA ASP A 125 36.72 11.56 -1.64
C ASP A 125 37.79 12.45 -0.98
N ARG A 126 37.44 13.08 0.14
CA ARG A 126 38.27 14.07 0.85
C ARG A 126 38.81 13.54 2.19
N LEU A 127 38.41 12.34 2.61
CA LEU A 127 38.78 11.78 3.90
C LEU A 127 40.29 11.49 3.97
N PRO A 128 41.03 12.06 4.95
CA PRO A 128 42.42 11.68 5.19
C PRO A 128 42.54 10.22 5.59
N GLU A 129 43.73 9.64 5.38
CA GLU A 129 44.04 8.31 5.90
C GLU A 129 43.84 8.28 7.43
N GLY A 130 43.09 7.29 7.91
CA GLY A 130 42.77 7.16 9.34
C GLY A 130 41.43 7.78 9.75
N ILE A 131 40.80 8.62 8.91
CA ILE A 131 39.44 9.11 9.15
C ILE A 131 38.42 8.21 8.44
N SER A 132 37.28 7.98 9.07
CA SER A 132 36.17 7.22 8.50
C SER A 132 34.85 7.88 8.88
N ILE A 133 33.87 7.79 7.99
CA ILE A 133 32.49 8.16 8.30
C ILE A 133 31.88 6.98 9.06
N VAL A 134 31.34 7.26 10.24
CA VAL A 134 30.74 6.24 11.13
C VAL A 134 29.23 6.37 11.23
N ASP A 135 28.67 7.50 10.79
CA ASP A 135 27.23 7.75 10.79
C ASP A 135 26.91 8.84 9.75
N ASP A 136 25.85 8.65 8.96
CA ASP A 136 25.27 9.62 8.02
C ASP A 136 23.74 9.77 8.18
N THR A 137 23.21 9.44 9.37
CA THR A 137 21.76 9.41 9.69
C THR A 137 21.09 10.77 9.73
N LEU A 138 21.84 11.82 10.05
CA LEU A 138 21.31 13.17 10.04
C LEU A 138 21.41 13.78 8.64
N PRO A 139 20.33 14.40 8.12
CA PRO A 139 20.35 15.04 6.81
C PRO A 139 21.49 16.04 6.68
N ASN A 140 22.21 15.98 5.56
CA ASN A 140 23.35 16.86 5.27
C ASN A 140 24.40 16.89 6.37
N THR A 141 24.56 15.80 7.11
CA THR A 141 25.48 15.71 8.24
C THR A 141 26.16 14.35 8.24
N CYS A 142 27.46 14.34 8.51
CA CYS A 142 28.24 13.12 8.70
C CYS A 142 28.91 13.16 10.07
N VAL A 143 29.00 12.01 10.73
CA VAL A 143 29.86 11.81 11.90
C VAL A 143 31.15 11.18 11.45
N LEU A 144 32.25 11.88 11.68
CA LEU A 144 33.59 11.44 11.40
C LEU A 144 34.26 10.89 12.65
N SER A 145 35.07 9.87 12.46
CA SER A 145 35.88 9.27 13.51
C SER A 145 37.29 8.97 13.02
N GLY A 146 38.27 9.09 13.91
CA GLY A 146 39.65 8.66 13.67
C GLY A 146 40.59 9.06 14.80
N ALA A 147 41.89 8.96 14.55
CA ALA A 147 42.93 9.42 15.47
C ALA A 147 42.72 10.89 15.85
N SER A 148 42.75 11.21 17.16
CA SER A 148 42.42 12.55 17.67
C SER A 148 43.19 13.66 16.94
N GLU A 149 44.49 13.49 16.72
CA GLU A 149 45.33 14.50 16.04
C GLU A 149 44.91 14.69 14.57
N VAL A 150 44.71 13.59 13.83
CA VAL A 150 44.31 13.63 12.42
C VAL A 150 42.89 14.21 12.27
N LEU A 151 41.99 13.84 13.18
CA LEU A 151 40.61 14.33 13.20
C LEU A 151 40.58 15.82 13.52
N ASP A 152 41.35 16.28 14.52
CA ASP A 152 41.39 17.68 14.91
C ASP A 152 41.95 18.56 13.79
N ASP A 153 42.96 18.11 13.05
CA ASP A 153 43.51 18.84 11.91
C ASP A 153 42.55 18.89 10.73
N PHE A 154 41.88 17.79 10.41
CA PHE A 154 40.85 17.77 9.37
C PHE A 154 39.64 18.63 9.74
N VAL A 155 39.21 18.60 11.01
CA VAL A 155 38.15 19.47 11.54
C VAL A 155 38.55 20.96 11.43
N LYS A 156 39.79 21.33 11.70
CA LYS A 156 40.26 22.71 11.50
C LYS A 156 40.17 23.13 10.03
N GLN A 157 40.57 22.24 9.11
CA GLN A 157 40.44 22.50 7.68
C GLN A 157 38.99 22.75 7.29
N LEU A 158 38.07 21.85 7.66
CA LEU A 158 36.65 21.95 7.34
C LEU A 158 36.00 23.20 7.99
N LYS A 159 36.42 23.59 9.20
CA LYS A 159 35.99 24.85 9.84
C LYS A 159 36.41 26.07 9.03
N ASN A 160 37.62 26.08 8.47
CA ASN A 160 38.11 27.18 7.64
C ASN A 160 37.34 27.29 6.30
N GLU A 161 36.72 26.20 5.86
CA GLU A 161 35.81 26.17 4.70
C GLU A 161 34.40 26.68 5.04
N GLY A 162 34.11 27.01 6.30
CA GLY A 162 32.82 27.52 6.76
C GLY A 162 31.78 26.45 7.06
N LEU A 163 32.19 25.17 7.15
CA LEU A 163 31.27 24.08 7.50
C LEU A 163 30.91 24.12 8.98
N PHE A 164 29.68 23.72 9.29
CA PHE A 164 29.26 23.46 10.66
C PHE A 164 30.05 22.27 11.21
N ILE A 165 30.68 22.45 12.38
CA ILE A 165 31.36 21.34 13.05
C ILE A 165 31.12 21.38 14.55
N HIS A 166 30.75 20.22 15.09
CA HIS A 166 30.68 19.97 16.51
C HIS A 166 31.52 18.74 16.89
N THR A 167 32.55 18.94 17.69
CA THR A 167 33.43 17.87 18.18
C THR A 167 33.00 17.43 19.57
N MET A 168 32.93 16.13 19.82
CA MET A 168 32.51 15.56 21.10
C MET A 168 33.41 14.39 21.50
N ASN A 169 33.64 14.24 22.80
CA ASN A 169 34.23 13.03 23.36
C ASN A 169 33.08 12.07 23.71
N VAL A 170 33.07 10.89 23.09
CA VAL A 170 32.05 9.85 23.31
C VAL A 170 32.41 8.89 24.45
N GLY A 171 33.57 9.09 25.09
CA GLY A 171 34.02 8.33 26.27
C GLY A 171 34.12 6.82 26.06
N SER A 172 34.15 6.38 24.79
CA SER A 172 34.11 4.99 24.35
C SER A 172 34.66 4.90 22.92
N SER A 173 34.80 3.67 22.40
CA SER A 173 35.20 3.49 20.99
C SER A 173 34.11 3.98 20.03
N PRO A 174 34.46 4.61 18.91
CA PRO A 174 33.51 5.03 17.90
C PRO A 174 32.76 3.83 17.32
N PHE A 175 31.43 3.88 17.39
CA PHE A 175 30.54 2.88 16.79
C PHE A 175 30.82 2.72 15.28
N HIS A 176 30.49 1.56 14.72
CA HIS A 176 30.52 1.31 13.26
C HIS A 176 31.85 1.66 12.60
N SER A 177 32.94 1.43 13.31
CA SER A 177 34.28 1.76 12.84
C SER A 177 35.20 0.58 13.03
N ARG A 178 36.30 0.57 12.25
CA ARG A 178 37.43 -0.35 12.48
C ARG A 178 37.99 -0.29 13.91
N TYR A 179 37.77 0.81 14.61
CA TYR A 179 38.22 0.98 16.01
C TYR A 179 37.32 0.25 17.02
N SER A 180 36.14 -0.23 16.59
CA SER A 180 35.28 -1.11 17.40
C SER A 180 35.74 -2.57 17.43
N PHE A 181 36.86 -2.95 16.77
CA PHE A 181 37.37 -4.32 16.75
C PHE A 181 37.57 -4.94 18.16
N PRO A 182 38.24 -4.28 19.12
CA PRO A 182 38.39 -4.83 20.48
C PRO A 182 37.04 -5.01 21.19
N THR A 183 36.13 -4.06 21.01
CA THR A 183 34.76 -4.14 21.55
C THR A 183 34.00 -5.32 20.96
N ALA A 184 34.10 -5.53 19.65
CA ALA A 184 33.47 -6.65 18.96
C ALA A 184 34.00 -8.02 19.43
N GLN A 185 35.29 -8.13 19.73
CA GLN A 185 35.86 -9.36 20.29
C GLN A 185 35.31 -9.69 21.69
N LEU A 186 35.26 -8.69 22.58
CA LEU A 186 34.67 -8.87 23.92
C LEU A 186 33.16 -9.16 23.84
N PHE A 187 32.48 -8.53 22.89
CA PHE A 187 31.07 -8.77 22.66
C PHE A 187 30.81 -10.19 22.13
N SER A 188 31.62 -10.69 21.19
CA SER A 188 31.55 -12.10 20.73
C SER A 188 31.73 -13.09 21.88
N GLN A 189 32.68 -12.85 22.79
CA GLN A 189 32.85 -13.69 23.98
C GLN A 189 31.62 -13.66 24.89
N SER A 190 31.09 -12.46 25.16
CA SER A 190 29.90 -12.28 26.00
C SER A 190 28.64 -12.92 25.38
N LEU A 191 28.47 -12.78 24.06
CA LEU A 191 27.38 -13.39 23.31
C LEU A 191 27.41 -14.92 23.39
N LYS A 192 28.59 -15.55 23.32
CA LYS A 192 28.72 -17.02 23.46
C LYS A 192 28.27 -17.53 24.82
N GLU A 193 28.33 -16.70 25.87
CA GLU A 193 27.85 -17.05 27.20
C GLU A 193 26.34 -16.85 27.35
N VAL A 194 25.81 -15.80 26.73
CA VAL A 194 24.38 -15.44 26.76
C VAL A 194 23.56 -16.35 25.85
N VAL A 195 23.97 -16.48 24.60
CA VAL A 195 23.22 -17.15 23.53
C VAL A 195 23.69 -18.61 23.44
N LYS A 196 22.93 -19.50 24.07
CA LYS A 196 23.30 -20.93 24.17
C LYS A 196 22.93 -21.76 22.95
N ASP A 197 21.84 -21.40 22.26
CA ASP A 197 21.30 -22.16 21.13
C ASP A 197 20.74 -21.19 20.07
N PRO A 198 21.62 -20.47 19.34
CA PRO A 198 21.16 -19.54 18.31
C PRO A 198 20.54 -20.30 17.15
N LYS A 199 19.32 -19.91 16.73
CA LYS A 199 18.76 -20.47 15.49
C LYS A 199 19.38 -19.80 14.27
N SER A 200 19.42 -20.54 13.17
CA SER A 200 19.89 -20.03 11.88
C SER A 200 18.97 -18.95 11.34
N ARG A 201 19.58 -17.94 10.73
CA ARG A 201 18.89 -16.84 10.06
C ARG A 201 18.12 -17.32 8.84
N SER A 202 16.94 -16.76 8.62
CA SER A 202 16.13 -17.01 7.44
C SER A 202 16.53 -16.10 6.28
N SER A 203 16.03 -16.40 5.08
CA SER A 203 16.19 -15.56 3.91
C SER A 203 15.43 -14.22 3.98
N LYS A 204 14.61 -14.00 5.01
CA LYS A 204 13.89 -12.74 5.23
C LYS A 204 14.77 -11.67 5.87
N TRP A 205 15.82 -12.07 6.59
CA TRP A 205 16.76 -11.14 7.19
C TRP A 205 17.79 -10.70 6.15
N ILE A 206 17.62 -9.49 5.63
CA ILE A 206 18.56 -8.86 4.72
C ILE A 206 19.77 -8.42 5.54
N CYS A 207 20.95 -8.89 5.17
CA CYS A 207 22.19 -8.60 5.89
C CYS A 207 22.78 -7.25 5.43
N SER A 208 23.18 -6.42 6.40
CA SER A 208 23.90 -5.17 6.12
C SER A 208 25.38 -5.39 5.80
N GLN A 209 25.91 -6.58 6.08
CA GLN A 209 27.34 -6.93 5.96
C GLN A 209 27.62 -7.59 4.60
N SER A 210 28.74 -7.22 3.96
CA SER A 210 29.17 -7.80 2.68
C SER A 210 29.66 -9.25 2.80
N ASN A 211 30.39 -9.58 3.87
CA ASN A 211 30.83 -10.93 4.20
C ASN A 211 29.92 -11.53 5.28
N VAL A 212 28.84 -12.17 4.83
CA VAL A 212 27.83 -12.77 5.70
C VAL A 212 28.41 -14.02 6.37
N ASN A 213 28.55 -14.01 7.70
CA ASN A 213 28.95 -15.18 8.48
C ASN A 213 27.71 -16.01 8.87
N ASP A 214 27.72 -17.31 8.62
CA ASP A 214 26.60 -18.19 8.99
C ASP A 214 26.46 -18.34 10.51
N ASP A 215 27.53 -18.15 11.27
CA ASP A 215 27.49 -18.09 12.73
C ASP A 215 26.85 -16.78 13.20
N LEU A 216 25.70 -16.89 13.89
CA LEU A 216 24.92 -15.74 14.34
C LEU A 216 25.69 -14.86 15.32
N VAL A 217 26.47 -15.44 16.22
CA VAL A 217 27.21 -14.70 17.24
C VAL A 217 28.33 -13.90 16.58
N GLU A 218 29.08 -14.51 15.67
CA GLU A 218 30.10 -13.79 14.90
C GLU A 218 29.47 -12.73 13.98
N TYR A 219 28.32 -13.01 13.35
CA TYR A 219 27.59 -12.01 12.56
C TYR A 219 27.20 -10.79 13.40
N LEU A 220 26.54 -11.01 14.54
CA LEU A 220 26.10 -9.93 15.43
C LEU A 220 27.31 -9.15 15.97
N SER A 221 28.42 -9.83 16.26
CA SER A 221 29.64 -9.18 16.75
C SER A 221 30.32 -8.33 15.69
N ASN A 222 30.38 -8.82 14.45
CA ASN A 222 30.91 -8.07 13.31
C ASN A 222 30.06 -6.85 12.95
N SER A 223 28.76 -6.84 13.31
CA SER A 223 27.89 -5.70 13.06
C SER A 223 28.35 -4.42 13.77
N LEU A 224 29.01 -4.54 14.94
CA LEU A 224 29.59 -3.40 15.66
C LEU A 224 30.74 -2.71 14.90
N GLN A 225 31.40 -3.45 14.01
CA GLN A 225 32.51 -2.95 13.18
C GLN A 225 32.07 -2.53 11.79
N THR A 226 30.89 -2.99 11.37
CA THR A 226 30.36 -2.74 10.03
C THR A 226 29.94 -1.28 9.95
N SER A 227 30.56 -0.55 9.04
CA SER A 227 30.06 0.74 8.56
C SER A 227 29.27 0.48 7.30
N ILE A 228 28.01 0.90 7.28
CA ILE A 228 27.18 0.91 6.08
C ILE A 228 26.58 2.31 5.97
N THR A 229 26.72 2.92 4.80
CA THR A 229 26.09 4.21 4.54
C THR A 229 24.60 4.03 4.37
N LEU A 230 23.81 5.06 4.68
CA LEU A 230 22.37 4.99 4.47
C LEU A 230 21.97 4.86 3.01
N GLN A 231 22.80 5.36 2.09
CA GLN A 231 22.59 5.11 0.67
C GLN A 231 22.77 3.63 0.31
N GLU A 232 23.79 2.95 0.82
CA GLU A 232 23.97 1.51 0.62
C GLU A 232 22.85 0.72 1.29
N PHE A 233 22.48 1.09 2.51
CA PHE A 233 21.36 0.52 3.24
C PHE A 233 20.06 0.59 2.42
N SER A 234 19.79 1.74 1.79
CA SER A 234 18.60 1.92 0.96
C SER A 234 18.58 1.03 -0.29
N LYS A 235 19.76 0.70 -0.84
CA LYS A 235 19.89 -0.18 -2.02
C LYS A 235 19.61 -1.65 -1.70
N LEU A 236 19.73 -2.05 -0.43
CA LEU A 236 19.42 -3.40 0.02
C LEU A 236 17.90 -3.66 0.07
N VAL A 237 17.10 -2.61 0.19
CA VAL A 237 15.63 -2.73 0.28
C VAL A 237 15.04 -3.06 -1.10
N PRO A 238 14.19 -4.09 -1.22
CA PRO A 238 13.53 -4.42 -2.47
C PRO A 238 12.65 -3.27 -2.98
N LYS A 239 12.67 -3.02 -4.29
CA LYS A 239 11.83 -1.99 -4.93
C LYS A 239 10.34 -2.22 -4.65
N ASN A 240 9.58 -1.13 -4.59
CA ASN A 240 8.13 -1.12 -4.31
C ASN A 240 7.75 -1.67 -2.92
N SER A 241 8.70 -1.67 -1.98
CA SER A 241 8.42 -2.02 -0.58
C SER A 241 7.89 -0.82 0.21
N ILE A 242 7.07 -1.11 1.22
CA ILE A 242 6.77 -0.18 2.31
C ILE A 242 7.76 -0.47 3.43
N VAL A 243 8.54 0.54 3.83
CA VAL A 243 9.53 0.43 4.91
C VAL A 243 8.88 0.93 6.19
N ILE A 244 8.78 0.05 7.19
CA ILE A 244 8.34 0.40 8.54
C ILE A 244 9.60 0.64 9.38
N GLU A 245 9.80 1.87 9.83
CA GLU A 245 10.93 2.21 10.69
C GLU A 245 10.56 1.94 12.16
N ILE A 246 11.31 1.04 12.78
CA ILE A 246 11.14 0.60 14.17
C ILE A 246 12.26 1.21 15.00
N SER A 247 12.01 2.41 15.50
CA SER A 247 12.93 3.17 16.35
C SER A 247 12.14 4.13 17.25
N PRO A 248 12.73 4.60 18.37
CA PRO A 248 12.11 5.65 19.18
C PRO A 248 12.01 6.98 18.42
N ASP A 249 13.02 7.31 17.63
CA ASP A 249 13.08 8.53 16.83
C ASP A 249 13.26 8.18 15.35
N SER A 250 12.56 8.92 14.48
CA SER A 250 12.54 8.65 13.04
C SER A 250 13.58 9.49 12.29
N PHE A 251 14.48 8.82 11.56
CA PHE A 251 15.52 9.47 10.75
C PHE A 251 15.60 8.86 9.33
N LEU A 252 15.05 7.67 9.10
CA LEU A 252 15.12 7.02 7.79
C LEU A 252 14.25 7.66 6.71
N GLN A 253 13.26 8.49 7.09
CA GLN A 253 12.42 9.18 6.10
C GLN A 253 13.24 9.97 5.08
N ASP A 254 14.28 10.67 5.53
CA ASP A 254 15.11 11.53 4.69
C ASP A 254 16.06 10.74 3.79
N VAL A 255 16.46 9.56 4.25
CA VAL A 255 17.34 8.63 3.53
C VAL A 255 16.67 8.04 2.31
N PHE A 256 15.44 7.55 2.49
CA PHE A 256 14.73 6.80 1.47
C PHE A 256 13.91 7.69 0.52
N GLN A 257 14.03 9.02 0.64
CA GLN A 257 13.27 9.98 -0.15
C GLN A 257 13.28 9.59 -1.64
N ARG A 258 12.08 9.47 -2.21
CA ARG A 258 11.80 9.14 -3.62
C ARG A 258 12.04 7.69 -4.06
N SER A 259 12.60 6.82 -3.22
CA SER A 259 12.85 5.41 -3.57
C SER A 259 11.78 4.45 -3.03
N HIS A 260 11.30 4.70 -1.81
CA HIS A 260 10.38 3.82 -1.09
C HIS A 260 9.38 4.64 -0.27
N THR A 261 8.24 4.02 0.07
CA THR A 261 7.32 4.58 1.07
C THR A 261 7.86 4.24 2.45
N VAL A 262 8.30 5.25 3.22
CA VAL A 262 8.76 5.06 4.60
C VAL A 262 7.72 5.55 5.60
N ILE A 263 7.40 4.71 6.57
CA ILE A 263 6.45 4.97 7.64
C ILE A 263 7.15 4.70 8.97
N PRO A 264 7.57 5.74 9.71
CA PRO A 264 8.01 5.55 11.08
C PRO A 264 6.82 5.16 11.93
N LEU A 265 7.04 4.18 12.80
CA LEU A 265 5.97 3.69 13.65
C LEU A 265 5.65 4.69 14.76
N VAL A 266 6.66 5.34 15.31
CA VAL A 266 6.55 6.34 16.38
C VAL A 266 7.64 7.40 16.24
N ASN A 267 7.45 8.53 16.92
CA ASN A 267 8.48 9.55 17.12
C ASN A 267 8.35 10.09 18.54
N THR A 268 9.38 9.90 19.39
CA THR A 268 9.30 10.29 20.81
C THR A 268 9.34 11.80 21.03
N THR A 269 9.68 12.58 20.01
CA THR A 269 9.63 14.05 20.04
C THR A 269 8.22 14.60 19.82
N ASP A 270 7.29 13.79 19.34
CA ASP A 270 5.90 14.19 19.16
C ASP A 270 5.21 14.42 20.50
N ALA A 271 4.27 15.37 20.52
CA ALA A 271 3.50 15.69 21.73
C ALA A 271 2.63 14.52 22.23
N CYS A 272 2.29 13.57 21.35
CA CYS A 272 1.54 12.35 21.69
C CYS A 272 2.00 11.19 20.80
N VAL A 273 2.82 10.30 21.38
CA VAL A 273 3.43 9.18 20.66
C VAL A 273 2.39 8.16 20.20
N PHE A 274 1.30 8.00 20.98
CA PHE A 274 0.18 7.15 20.60
C PHE A 274 -0.54 7.65 19.34
N SER A 275 -0.65 8.97 19.16
CA SER A 275 -1.19 9.56 17.94
C SER A 275 -0.31 9.29 16.73
N SER A 276 1.01 9.29 16.90
CA SER A 276 1.98 8.96 15.85
C SER A 276 1.83 7.50 15.40
N LEU A 277 1.64 6.58 16.35
CA LEU A 277 1.32 5.18 16.06
C LEU A 277 0.03 5.03 15.26
N LEU A 278 -1.07 5.66 15.69
CA LEU A 278 -2.34 5.63 14.96
C LEU A 278 -2.22 6.23 13.55
N SER A 279 -1.42 7.29 13.41
CA SER A 279 -1.14 7.91 12.11
C SER A 279 -0.34 6.97 11.21
N ALA A 280 0.65 6.26 11.76
CA ALA A 280 1.40 5.23 11.04
C ALA A 280 0.48 4.10 10.56
N MET A 281 -0.42 3.61 11.42
CA MET A 281 -1.44 2.60 11.07
C MET A 281 -2.35 3.08 9.93
N GLY A 282 -2.83 4.33 9.99
CA GLY A 282 -3.63 4.92 8.92
C GLY A 282 -2.86 5.03 7.61
N ARG A 283 -1.58 5.43 7.65
CA ARG A 283 -0.71 5.47 6.47
C ARG A 283 -0.48 4.08 5.89
N LEU A 284 -0.28 3.06 6.72
CA LEU A 284 -0.15 1.67 6.29
C LEU A 284 -1.41 1.19 5.56
N TYR A 285 -2.59 1.49 6.12
CA TYR A 285 -3.89 1.17 5.50
C TYR A 285 -4.08 1.84 4.14
N ILE A 286 -3.73 3.13 4.01
CA ILE A 286 -3.80 3.87 2.73
C ILE A 286 -2.91 3.22 1.66
N HIS A 287 -1.78 2.61 2.06
CA HIS A 287 -0.88 1.91 1.15
C HIS A 287 -1.26 0.42 0.94
N GLY A 288 -2.42 -0.01 1.42
CA GLY A 288 -2.99 -1.33 1.16
C GLY A 288 -2.65 -2.41 2.20
N ILE A 289 -1.93 -2.08 3.27
CA ILE A 289 -1.64 -3.01 4.36
C ILE A 289 -2.88 -3.14 5.26
N GLN A 290 -3.32 -4.36 5.52
CA GLN A 290 -4.42 -4.60 6.46
C GLN A 290 -3.89 -4.48 7.89
N VAL A 291 -4.49 -3.58 8.66
CA VAL A 291 -4.14 -3.33 10.05
C VAL A 291 -5.35 -3.65 10.91
N ASP A 292 -5.19 -4.54 11.89
CA ASP A 292 -6.26 -4.84 12.84
C ASP A 292 -6.29 -3.81 13.96
N VAL A 293 -7.06 -2.75 13.74
CA VAL A 293 -7.22 -1.66 14.70
C VAL A 293 -7.94 -2.14 15.96
N ASN A 294 -8.75 -3.21 15.90
CA ASN A 294 -9.56 -3.62 17.06
C ASN A 294 -8.72 -4.17 18.21
N THR A 295 -7.49 -4.61 17.96
CA THR A 295 -6.63 -5.25 18.97
C THR A 295 -6.05 -4.27 19.97
N ILE A 296 -6.01 -2.97 19.63
CA ILE A 296 -5.53 -1.90 20.51
C ILE A 296 -6.66 -1.16 21.26
N TYR A 297 -7.92 -1.56 21.05
CA TYR A 297 -9.08 -1.05 21.77
C TYR A 297 -9.70 -2.13 22.66
N PRO A 298 -10.48 -1.76 23.69
CA PRO A 298 -11.27 -2.71 24.45
C PRO A 298 -12.16 -3.55 23.54
N LYS A 299 -12.31 -4.83 23.87
CA LYS A 299 -13.19 -5.74 23.12
C LYS A 299 -14.62 -5.19 23.08
N ILE A 300 -15.18 -5.10 21.88
CA ILE A 300 -16.56 -4.70 21.68
C ILE A 300 -17.46 -5.89 22.02
N GLU A 301 -18.44 -5.66 22.89
CA GLU A 301 -19.48 -6.64 23.18
C GLU A 301 -20.58 -6.58 22.11
N TYR A 302 -20.83 -7.72 21.45
CA TYR A 302 -21.91 -7.87 20.48
C TYR A 302 -23.11 -8.59 21.11
N PRO A 303 -24.35 -8.26 20.72
CA PRO A 303 -24.74 -7.29 19.69
C PRO A 303 -24.59 -5.83 20.14
N VAL A 304 -24.42 -4.91 19.18
CA VAL A 304 -24.35 -3.47 19.48
C VAL A 304 -25.68 -2.94 20.03
N CYS A 305 -25.61 -1.84 20.79
CA CYS A 305 -26.79 -1.20 21.39
C CYS A 305 -27.84 -0.74 20.36
N ARG A 306 -29.11 -0.75 20.78
CA ARG A 306 -30.20 -0.15 19.99
C ARG A 306 -29.93 1.35 19.81
N GLY A 307 -29.96 1.82 18.57
CA GLY A 307 -29.68 3.22 18.23
C GLY A 307 -28.29 3.46 17.66
N THR A 308 -27.40 2.45 17.62
CA THR A 308 -26.15 2.54 16.85
C THR A 308 -26.46 2.89 15.38
N PRO A 309 -25.84 3.95 14.81
CA PRO A 309 -26.13 4.40 13.44
C PRO A 309 -25.91 3.31 12.38
N SER A 310 -26.75 3.34 11.33
CA SER A 310 -26.57 2.44 10.18
C SER A 310 -25.36 2.86 9.34
N ILE A 311 -24.54 1.89 8.94
CA ILE A 311 -23.40 2.09 8.03
C ILE A 311 -23.87 2.20 6.57
N SER A 312 -25.06 1.68 6.24
CA SER A 312 -25.54 1.57 4.85
C SER A 312 -25.64 2.92 4.11
N GLN A 313 -25.82 4.02 4.84
CA GLN A 313 -25.92 5.37 4.26
C GLN A 313 -24.56 6.01 3.98
N LEU A 314 -23.48 5.46 4.53
CA LEU A 314 -22.12 5.97 4.36
C LEU A 314 -21.40 5.32 3.18
N ILE A 315 -21.87 4.17 2.71
CA ILE A 315 -21.28 3.44 1.58
C ILE A 315 -21.86 3.99 0.28
N THR A 316 -21.01 4.64 -0.52
CA THR A 316 -21.36 5.14 -1.85
C THR A 316 -20.63 4.35 -2.93
N TRP A 317 -21.21 4.36 -4.13
CA TRP A 317 -20.67 3.68 -5.30
C TRP A 317 -20.58 4.67 -6.45
N ASP A 318 -19.71 4.38 -7.41
CA ASP A 318 -19.71 5.08 -8.69
C ASP A 318 -20.89 4.61 -9.56
N HIS A 319 -21.98 5.38 -9.50
CA HIS A 319 -23.18 5.17 -10.30
C HIS A 319 -23.19 5.96 -11.62
N THR A 320 -22.03 6.40 -12.13
CA THR A 320 -21.94 7.14 -13.41
C THR A 320 -22.38 6.29 -14.61
N LYS A 321 -22.30 4.96 -14.51
CA LYS A 321 -22.77 4.04 -15.56
C LYS A 321 -24.25 3.69 -15.39
N TYR A 322 -25.03 3.96 -16.43
CA TYR A 322 -26.44 3.60 -16.48
C TYR A 322 -26.64 2.18 -17.03
N TRP A 323 -27.56 1.43 -16.41
CA TRP A 323 -27.98 0.11 -16.87
C TRP A 323 -29.43 0.20 -17.36
N PRO A 324 -29.75 -0.32 -18.57
CA PRO A 324 -31.10 -0.22 -19.11
C PRO A 324 -32.09 -0.98 -18.22
N ILE A 325 -33.07 -0.26 -17.69
CA ILE A 325 -34.19 -0.84 -16.97
C ILE A 325 -35.20 -1.32 -18.01
N SER A 326 -35.58 -2.59 -17.95
CA SER A 326 -36.60 -3.14 -18.86
C SER A 326 -37.91 -2.36 -18.67
N SER A 327 -38.27 -1.51 -19.63
CA SER A 327 -39.64 -1.00 -19.74
C SER A 327 -40.54 -2.15 -20.16
N LYS A 328 -41.71 -2.29 -19.50
CA LYS A 328 -42.74 -3.22 -19.98
C LYS A 328 -43.19 -2.74 -21.35
N LYS A 329 -42.70 -3.35 -22.42
CA LYS A 329 -43.25 -3.14 -23.76
C LYS A 329 -44.67 -3.68 -23.79
N THR A 330 -45.63 -2.85 -24.18
CA THR A 330 -46.95 -3.29 -24.62
C THR A 330 -46.83 -3.84 -26.05
N ASP A 331 -46.07 -4.92 -26.23
CA ASP A 331 -46.10 -5.65 -27.49
C ASP A 331 -47.46 -6.37 -27.54
N SER A 332 -48.35 -5.88 -28.40
CA SER A 332 -49.59 -6.58 -28.75
C SER A 332 -49.35 -7.32 -30.07
N PRO A 333 -50.06 -8.42 -30.38
CA PRO A 333 -49.84 -9.17 -31.62
C PRO A 333 -49.95 -8.29 -32.89
N ASN A 334 -50.68 -7.18 -32.80
CA ASN A 334 -50.93 -6.25 -33.90
C ASN A 334 -50.05 -4.99 -33.85
N ILE A 335 -49.21 -4.82 -32.82
CA ILE A 335 -48.32 -3.66 -32.67
C ILE A 335 -46.93 -4.12 -32.24
N LYS A 336 -45.94 -3.90 -33.10
CA LYS A 336 -44.53 -4.18 -32.82
C LYS A 336 -43.78 -2.87 -32.65
N THR A 337 -43.09 -2.70 -31.51
CA THR A 337 -42.29 -1.50 -31.24
C THR A 337 -40.80 -1.84 -31.14
N ILE A 338 -40.02 -1.25 -32.03
CA ILE A 338 -38.59 -1.50 -32.20
C ILE A 338 -37.82 -0.23 -31.82
N HIS A 339 -36.86 -0.36 -30.90
CA HIS A 339 -35.98 0.73 -30.52
C HIS A 339 -34.92 0.94 -31.62
N VAL A 340 -34.88 2.13 -32.22
CA VAL A 340 -34.11 2.39 -33.45
C VAL A 340 -32.61 2.20 -33.23
N SER A 341 -32.03 2.78 -32.18
CA SER A 341 -30.58 2.67 -31.93
C SER A 341 -30.15 1.24 -31.56
N LYS A 342 -31.01 0.47 -30.89
CA LYS A 342 -30.77 -0.98 -30.65
C LYS A 342 -30.83 -1.77 -31.95
N TYR A 343 -31.87 -1.53 -32.77
CA TYR A 343 -32.03 -2.20 -34.06
C TYR A 343 -30.82 -1.98 -34.96
N MET A 344 -30.21 -0.79 -34.92
CA MET A 344 -29.00 -0.48 -35.67
C MET A 344 -27.73 -1.17 -35.14
N LYS A 345 -27.60 -1.31 -33.81
CA LYS A 345 -26.50 -2.09 -33.22
C LYS A 345 -26.61 -3.57 -33.60
N ASP A 346 -27.83 -4.10 -33.61
CA ASP A 346 -28.10 -5.50 -33.94
C ASP A 346 -28.01 -5.78 -35.46
N ASN A 347 -28.19 -4.75 -36.31
CA ASN A 347 -28.19 -4.86 -37.78
C ASN A 347 -27.16 -3.92 -38.45
N PRO A 348 -25.84 -4.18 -38.31
CA PRO A 348 -24.78 -3.31 -38.82
C PRO A 348 -24.75 -3.15 -40.35
N HIS A 349 -25.43 -4.02 -41.10
CA HIS A 349 -25.56 -3.89 -42.55
C HIS A 349 -26.47 -2.72 -42.97
N ILE A 350 -27.46 -2.37 -42.14
CA ILE A 350 -28.38 -1.25 -42.37
C ILE A 350 -27.65 0.09 -42.25
N GLN A 351 -26.63 0.19 -41.37
CA GLN A 351 -25.77 1.38 -41.26
C GLN A 351 -25.07 1.76 -42.57
N LYS A 352 -24.90 0.81 -43.49
CA LYS A 352 -24.27 1.05 -44.80
C LYS A 352 -25.25 1.65 -45.82
N TYR A 353 -26.55 1.59 -45.57
CA TYR A 353 -27.56 2.18 -46.43
C TYR A 353 -27.78 3.65 -46.05
N SER A 354 -27.39 4.56 -46.95
CA SER A 354 -27.49 5.99 -46.71
C SER A 354 -28.15 6.72 -47.88
N ILE A 355 -29.02 7.68 -47.57
CA ILE A 355 -29.59 8.62 -48.53
C ILE A 355 -29.09 10.01 -48.14
N ASN A 356 -28.50 10.75 -49.10
CA ASN A 356 -27.94 12.09 -48.85
C ASN A 356 -26.98 12.13 -47.64
N HIS A 357 -26.11 11.13 -47.52
CA HIS A 357 -25.13 10.94 -46.43
C HIS A 357 -25.69 10.68 -45.03
N ASN A 358 -27.01 10.54 -44.89
CA ASN A 358 -27.62 10.10 -43.63
C ASN A 358 -27.96 8.61 -43.69
N ALA A 359 -27.67 7.87 -42.62
CA ALA A 359 -28.10 6.48 -42.49
C ALA A 359 -29.64 6.44 -42.41
N VAL A 360 -30.26 5.59 -43.22
CA VAL A 360 -31.72 5.50 -43.35
C VAL A 360 -32.14 4.03 -43.23
N ILE A 361 -33.25 3.75 -42.54
CA ILE A 361 -33.84 2.41 -42.59
C ILE A 361 -34.50 2.21 -43.96
N PRO A 362 -34.08 1.22 -44.77
CA PRO A 362 -34.70 0.95 -46.06
C PRO A 362 -36.20 0.67 -45.91
N ALA A 363 -37.02 1.25 -46.78
CA ALA A 363 -38.45 0.95 -46.82
C ALA A 363 -38.72 -0.55 -47.04
N THR A 364 -37.83 -1.25 -47.74
CA THR A 364 -37.89 -2.71 -47.92
C THR A 364 -37.80 -3.46 -46.59
N ASP A 365 -36.96 -3.00 -45.66
CA ASP A 365 -36.83 -3.62 -44.34
C ASP A 365 -38.10 -3.42 -43.52
N LEU A 366 -38.75 -2.26 -43.64
CA LEU A 366 -40.05 -1.99 -43.01
C LEU A 366 -41.12 -2.97 -43.52
N LEU A 367 -41.18 -3.17 -44.84
CA LEU A 367 -42.08 -4.16 -45.45
C LEU A 367 -41.77 -5.59 -44.99
N MET A 368 -40.49 -5.94 -44.79
CA MET A 368 -40.11 -7.23 -44.22
C MET A 368 -40.66 -7.42 -42.81
N HIS A 369 -40.61 -6.39 -41.95
CA HIS A 369 -41.21 -6.49 -40.61
C HIS A 369 -42.73 -6.60 -40.67
N VAL A 370 -43.41 -5.88 -41.57
CA VAL A 370 -44.86 -6.01 -41.79
C VAL A 370 -45.21 -7.42 -42.27
N TRP A 371 -44.44 -7.98 -43.20
CA TRP A 371 -44.62 -9.33 -43.72
C TRP A 371 -44.42 -10.39 -42.64
N GLN A 372 -43.39 -10.24 -41.81
CA GLN A 372 -43.17 -11.10 -40.65
C GLN A 372 -44.37 -11.02 -39.69
N MET A 373 -44.85 -9.83 -39.35
CA MET A 373 -46.02 -9.67 -38.47
C MET A 373 -47.27 -10.34 -39.06
N PHE A 374 -47.51 -10.20 -40.37
CA PHE A 374 -48.65 -10.82 -41.04
C PHE A 374 -48.55 -12.35 -41.08
N SER A 375 -47.33 -12.88 -41.26
CA SER A 375 -47.08 -14.33 -41.33
C SER A 375 -47.15 -15.01 -39.94
N VAL A 376 -46.87 -14.26 -38.87
CA VAL A 376 -46.75 -14.77 -37.49
C VAL A 376 -48.10 -15.10 -36.82
N ASN A 377 -49.22 -15.11 -37.55
CA ASN A 377 -50.51 -15.61 -37.04
C ASN A 377 -50.58 -17.15 -36.82
N GLY A 378 -49.45 -17.86 -36.67
CA GLY A 378 -49.47 -19.25 -36.19
C GLY A 378 -48.18 -20.08 -36.25
N VAL A 379 -47.17 -19.71 -37.04
CA VAL A 379 -45.91 -20.49 -37.14
C VAL A 379 -44.71 -19.55 -37.20
N LYS A 380 -43.71 -19.74 -36.32
CA LYS A 380 -42.47 -18.97 -36.35
C LYS A 380 -41.64 -19.32 -37.59
N ASP A 381 -41.10 -18.30 -38.24
CA ASP A 381 -40.06 -18.35 -39.28
C ASP A 381 -40.45 -18.84 -40.69
N GLU A 382 -41.74 -19.07 -40.97
CA GLU A 382 -42.23 -19.27 -42.35
C GLU A 382 -42.97 -18.03 -42.86
N LEU A 383 -42.39 -17.35 -43.85
CA LEU A 383 -43.05 -16.26 -44.56
C LEU A 383 -44.10 -16.83 -45.53
N VAL A 384 -45.35 -16.39 -45.38
CA VAL A 384 -46.42 -16.81 -46.31
C VAL A 384 -46.36 -15.98 -47.60
N PRO A 385 -46.75 -16.51 -48.77
CA PRO A 385 -46.87 -15.70 -49.98
C PRO A 385 -47.88 -14.56 -49.80
N VAL A 386 -47.47 -13.33 -50.06
CA VAL A 386 -48.32 -12.14 -49.85
C VAL A 386 -48.35 -11.22 -51.07
N THR A 387 -49.42 -10.43 -51.16
CA THR A 387 -49.54 -9.28 -52.06
C THR A 387 -49.57 -8.02 -51.21
N PHE A 388 -48.70 -7.07 -51.52
CA PHE A 388 -48.79 -5.71 -51.00
C PHE A 388 -49.49 -4.80 -52.02
N GLU A 389 -50.48 -4.06 -51.56
CA GLU A 389 -51.30 -3.15 -52.37
C GLU A 389 -51.29 -1.75 -51.76
N ASN A 390 -51.36 -0.74 -52.63
CA ASN A 390 -51.51 0.67 -52.23
C ASN A 390 -50.47 1.12 -51.18
N ILE A 391 -49.19 0.80 -51.42
CA ILE A 391 -48.11 1.22 -50.54
C ILE A 391 -47.81 2.71 -50.77
N TYR A 392 -47.88 3.49 -49.70
CA TYR A 392 -47.48 4.89 -49.66
C TYR A 392 -46.35 5.06 -48.67
N ILE A 393 -45.24 5.67 -49.11
CA ILE A 393 -44.08 6.01 -48.28
C ILE A 393 -44.02 7.54 -48.22
N PHE A 394 -44.14 8.10 -47.02
CA PHE A 394 -44.22 9.55 -46.82
C PHE A 394 -42.85 10.15 -46.54
N GLU A 395 -42.11 9.57 -45.59
CA GLU A 395 -40.80 10.04 -45.17
C GLU A 395 -39.85 8.87 -44.89
N PRO A 396 -38.54 9.01 -45.19
CA PRO A 396 -37.55 8.03 -44.73
C PRO A 396 -37.30 8.17 -43.23
N ILE A 397 -37.06 7.06 -42.54
CA ILE A 397 -36.55 7.10 -41.16
C ILE A 397 -35.06 7.43 -41.23
N VAL A 398 -34.75 8.71 -41.07
CA VAL A 398 -33.37 9.23 -40.95
C VAL A 398 -32.89 9.05 -39.52
N ILE A 399 -31.70 8.46 -39.37
CA ILE A 399 -31.15 8.10 -38.08
C ILE A 399 -30.15 9.16 -37.65
N GLN A 400 -30.36 9.78 -36.49
CA GLN A 400 -29.34 10.58 -35.82
C GLN A 400 -28.69 9.72 -34.72
N HIS A 401 -27.36 9.79 -34.61
CA HIS A 401 -26.67 9.08 -33.53
C HIS A 401 -27.14 9.68 -32.20
N GLU A 402 -27.58 8.81 -31.29
CA GLU A 402 -27.99 9.11 -29.89
C GLU A 402 -29.49 9.26 -29.59
N ASP A 403 -30.39 9.18 -30.59
CA ASP A 403 -31.83 9.29 -30.33
C ASP A 403 -32.44 8.02 -29.66
N ASP A 404 -33.28 8.21 -28.63
CA ASP A 404 -34.12 7.17 -27.97
C ASP A 404 -35.44 6.96 -28.74
N ASP A 405 -35.37 6.96 -30.07
CA ASP A 405 -36.51 6.86 -30.97
C ASP A 405 -37.06 5.42 -31.05
N TYR A 406 -38.38 5.31 -31.17
CA TYR A 406 -39.08 4.05 -31.36
C TYR A 406 -39.80 4.00 -32.70
N MET A 407 -39.50 2.99 -33.50
CA MET A 407 -40.27 2.66 -34.69
C MET A 407 -41.40 1.70 -34.32
N GLY A 408 -42.64 2.09 -34.60
CA GLY A 408 -43.83 1.28 -34.40
C GLY A 408 -44.41 0.77 -35.72
N ILE A 409 -44.87 -0.48 -35.72
CA ILE A 409 -45.59 -1.09 -36.84
C ILE A 409 -46.92 -1.58 -36.30
N MET A 410 -48.01 -1.08 -36.87
CA MET A 410 -49.37 -1.49 -36.56
C MET A 410 -49.96 -2.25 -37.74
N LEU A 411 -50.52 -3.44 -37.49
CA LEU A 411 -51.16 -4.28 -38.48
C LEU A 411 -52.60 -4.60 -38.04
N GLN A 412 -53.57 -4.19 -38.85
CA GLN A 412 -54.98 -4.48 -38.61
C GLN A 412 -55.35 -5.86 -39.17
N PRO A 413 -56.37 -6.54 -38.60
CA PRO A 413 -56.88 -7.80 -39.14
C PRO A 413 -57.36 -7.74 -40.60
N SER A 414 -57.72 -6.54 -41.08
CA SER A 414 -58.11 -6.28 -42.47
C SER A 414 -56.92 -6.34 -43.45
N GLY A 415 -55.69 -6.45 -42.96
CA GLY A 415 -54.45 -6.37 -43.73
C GLY A 415 -53.94 -4.94 -43.91
N ASN A 416 -54.64 -3.92 -43.44
CA ASN A 416 -54.12 -2.55 -43.47
C ASN A 416 -52.98 -2.41 -42.45
N PHE A 417 -51.88 -1.80 -42.84
CA PHE A 417 -50.75 -1.56 -41.94
C PHE A 417 -50.31 -0.09 -41.99
N GLU A 418 -49.76 0.36 -40.88
CA GLU A 418 -49.16 1.67 -40.68
C GLU A 418 -47.82 1.52 -39.96
N VAL A 419 -46.80 2.20 -40.44
CA VAL A 419 -45.49 2.30 -39.83
C VAL A 419 -45.29 3.75 -39.41
N PHE A 420 -44.89 3.95 -38.17
CA PHE A 420 -44.67 5.26 -37.58
C PHE A 420 -43.35 5.29 -36.80
N ILE A 421 -42.82 6.49 -36.60
CA ILE A 421 -41.72 6.74 -35.65
C ILE A 421 -42.23 7.64 -34.54
N GLN A 422 -41.98 7.24 -33.31
CA GLN A 422 -42.20 8.03 -32.11
C GLN A 422 -40.87 8.62 -31.69
N LYS A 423 -40.77 9.95 -31.78
CA LYS A 423 -39.60 10.70 -31.33
C LYS A 423 -39.74 11.13 -29.87
N GLU A 424 -38.62 11.47 -29.23
CA GLU A 424 -38.64 12.12 -27.92
C GLU A 424 -39.59 13.34 -27.92
N GLY A 425 -40.51 13.39 -26.94
CA GLY A 425 -41.53 14.45 -26.85
C GLY A 425 -42.93 14.10 -27.41
N ASN A 426 -43.25 12.81 -27.62
CA ASN A 426 -44.56 12.32 -28.08
C ASN A 426 -44.98 12.71 -29.51
N ASN A 427 -44.04 13.17 -30.34
CA ASN A 427 -44.31 13.38 -31.76
C ASN A 427 -44.30 12.03 -32.49
N VAL A 428 -45.46 11.63 -33.00
CA VAL A 428 -45.62 10.44 -33.84
C VAL A 428 -45.70 10.88 -35.30
N ILE A 429 -44.75 10.41 -36.11
CA ILE A 429 -44.66 10.73 -37.54
C ILE A 429 -45.00 9.45 -38.33
N GLU A 430 -45.97 9.54 -39.24
CA GLU A 430 -46.33 8.45 -40.15
C GLU A 430 -45.27 8.31 -41.25
N ILE A 431 -44.70 7.11 -41.39
CA ILE A 431 -43.59 6.80 -42.30
C ILE A 431 -44.09 6.10 -43.55
N MET A 432 -44.96 5.10 -43.37
CA MET A 432 -45.46 4.27 -44.46
C MET A 432 -46.83 3.70 -44.09
N LYS A 433 -47.72 3.56 -45.08
CA LYS A 433 -48.93 2.74 -44.95
C LYS A 433 -49.21 1.93 -46.19
N GLY A 434 -50.04 0.91 -46.06
CA GLY A 434 -50.52 0.13 -47.18
C GLY A 434 -51.41 -1.01 -46.75
N LYS A 435 -51.64 -1.96 -47.65
CA LYS A 435 -52.39 -3.17 -47.36
C LYS A 435 -51.59 -4.40 -47.75
N ILE A 436 -51.60 -5.41 -46.89
CA ILE A 436 -51.02 -6.74 -47.13
C ILE A 436 -52.14 -7.78 -47.15
N THR A 437 -52.09 -8.70 -48.11
CA THR A 437 -53.08 -9.78 -48.28
C THR A 437 -52.37 -11.09 -48.63
N ASP A 438 -53.00 -12.23 -48.37
CA ASP A 438 -52.47 -13.55 -48.77
C ASP A 438 -52.60 -13.72 -50.30
N LEU A 439 -51.55 -14.26 -50.93
CA LEU A 439 -51.53 -14.54 -52.37
C LEU A 439 -52.43 -15.73 -52.76
N LYS A 440 -52.89 -16.53 -51.77
CA LYS A 440 -53.94 -17.54 -51.96
C LYS A 440 -55.23 -17.11 -51.26
N PRO A 441 -56.39 -17.08 -51.94
CA PRO A 441 -57.66 -17.04 -51.21
C PRO A 441 -57.73 -18.33 -50.38
N MET A 442 -57.99 -18.23 -49.07
CA MET A 442 -58.39 -19.34 -48.21
C MET A 442 -59.59 -20.08 -48.82
N LYS A 443 -59.34 -21.02 -49.75
CA LYS A 443 -60.27 -22.08 -50.10
C LYS A 443 -59.88 -23.30 -49.28
N SER A 444 -60.65 -23.51 -48.21
CA SER A 444 -60.93 -24.80 -47.59
C SER A 444 -59.71 -25.69 -47.27
N VAL A 445 -59.04 -25.43 -46.16
CA VAL A 445 -58.36 -26.48 -45.38
C VAL A 445 -58.90 -26.45 -43.95
N LEU A 446 -60.22 -26.65 -43.85
CA LEU A 446 -60.92 -27.12 -42.65
C LEU A 446 -61.90 -28.18 -43.13
N LYS A 447 -61.35 -29.33 -43.55
CA LYS A 447 -62.01 -30.63 -43.67
C LYS A 447 -60.94 -31.69 -43.96
N GLN A 448 -60.31 -32.18 -42.90
CA GLN A 448 -60.24 -33.60 -42.57
C GLN A 448 -59.95 -33.75 -41.09
#